data_AF-A0A6M6ICD1-F1
#
_entry.id   AF-A0A6M6ICD1-F1
#
_cell.length_a   1.000
_cell.length_b   1.000
_cell.length_c   1.000
_cell.angle_alpha   90.00
_cell.angle_beta   90.00
_cell.angle_gamma   90.00
#
_symmetry.space_group_name_H-M   'P 1'
#
loop_
_entity.id
_entity.type
_entity.pdbx_description
1 polymer ?
#
loop_
_entity_poly.entity_id
_entity_poly.type
_entity_poly.pdbx_seq_one_letter_code
_entity_poly.pdbx_strand_id
1 'polypeptide(L)' 'MIAQPDAPIPANLLPALLEACREIARMKHPSIEHLLRHRGFGFEADRIADLVLAIEALDALDAHRDAD' A
#
# COMPACT_ATOMS: atom_id res chain seq x y z
N MET A 1 18.20 -18.68 0.63
CA MET A 1 18.34 -17.45 1.44
C MET A 1 17.03 -16.70 1.32
N ILE A 2 16.21 -16.73 2.36
CA ILE A 2 15.03 -15.86 2.48
C ILE A 2 15.62 -14.55 3.01
N ALA A 3 15.52 -13.46 2.24
CA ALA A 3 15.97 -12.15 2.70
C ALA A 3 15.32 -11.86 4.07
N GLN A 4 16.13 -11.49 5.06
CA GLN A 4 15.61 -11.18 6.39
C GLN A 4 14.60 -10.03 6.25
N PRO A 5 13.33 -10.22 6.65
CA PRO A 5 12.26 -9.24 6.44
C PRO A 5 12.46 -7.93 7.23
N ASP A 6 13.48 -7.86 8.10
CA ASP A 6 13.81 -6.72 8.96
C ASP A 6 14.89 -5.78 8.37
N ALA A 7 15.35 -6.00 7.14
CA ALA A 7 16.25 -5.02 6.53
C ALA A 7 15.45 -3.74 6.22
N PRO A 8 15.82 -2.57 6.79
CA PRO A 8 15.13 -1.33 6.52
C PRO A 8 15.20 -1.03 5.02
N ILE A 9 14.07 -0.62 4.44
CA ILE A 9 14.03 -0.19 3.05
C ILE A 9 14.91 1.06 2.93
N PRO A 10 15.88 1.08 2.00
CA PRO A 10 16.76 2.23 1.87
C PRO A 10 15.92 3.45 1.48
N ALA A 11 16.20 4.59 2.12
CA ALA A 11 15.34 5.78 2.06
C ALA A 11 15.10 6.31 0.64
N ASN A 12 16.02 6.05 -0.29
CA ASN A 12 15.88 6.41 -1.69
C ASN A 12 14.85 5.56 -2.46
N LEU A 13 14.50 4.38 -1.96
CA LEU A 13 13.48 3.48 -2.55
C LEU A 13 12.09 3.67 -1.95
N LEU A 14 11.99 4.31 -0.78
CA LEU A 14 10.71 4.56 -0.11
C LEU A 14 9.70 5.31 -1.00
N PRO A 15 10.06 6.37 -1.75
CA PRO A 15 9.11 7.06 -2.63
C PRO A 15 8.57 6.16 -3.74
N ALA A 16 9.44 5.35 -4.36
CA ALA A 16 9.04 4.43 -5.42
C ALA A 16 8.12 3.32 -4.90
N LEU A 17 8.37 2.84 -3.68
CA LEU A 17 7.53 1.85 -3.02
C LEU A 17 6.14 2.43 -2.69
N LEU A 18 6.07 3.63 -2.11
CA LEU A 18 4.81 4.29 -1.81
C LEU A 18 3.98 4.52 -3.07
N GLU A 19 4.62 4.94 -4.16
CA GLU A 19 3.94 5.14 -5.44
C GLU A 19 3.39 3.81 -6.00
N ALA A 20 4.19 2.73 -5.96
CA ALA A 20 3.71 1.41 -6.36
C ALA A 20 2.53 0.92 -5.50
N CYS A 21 2.57 1.16 -4.18
CA CYS A 21 1.45 0.86 -3.28
C CYS A 21 0.20 1.67 -3.65
N ARG A 22 0.34 2.95 -4.00
CA ARG A 22 -0.79 3.79 -4.46
C ARG A 22 -1.37 3.32 -5.79
N GLU A 23 -0.53 2.91 -6.74
CA GLU A 23 -1.02 2.35 -8.02
C GLU A 23 -1.82 1.07 -7.80
N ILE A 24 -1.31 0.19 -6.94
CA ILE A 24 -1.99 -1.04 -6.51
C ILE A 24 -3.34 -0.72 -5.84
N ALA A 25 -3.35 0.26 -4.93
CA ALA A 25 -4.55 0.72 -4.24
C ALA A 25 -5.64 1.21 -5.19
N ARG A 26 -5.25 1.94 -6.25
CA ARG A 26 -6.16 2.55 -7.22
C ARG A 26 -6.71 1.57 -8.26
N MET A 27 -6.29 0.30 -8.25
CA MET A 27 -6.80 -0.71 -9.19
C MET A 27 -8.30 -0.92 -9.01
N LYS A 28 -9.09 -0.61 -10.05
CA LYS A 28 -10.56 -0.66 -9.97
C LYS A 28 -11.17 -2.02 -10.32
N HIS A 29 -10.69 -2.75 -11.33
CA HIS A 29 -11.15 -4.13 -11.57
C HIS A 29 -10.23 -4.95 -12.51
N PRO A 30 -9.90 -6.21 -12.15
CA PRO A 30 -10.04 -6.76 -10.80
C PRO A 30 -9.04 -6.08 -9.86
N SER A 31 -9.50 -5.57 -8.71
CA SER A 31 -8.61 -5.00 -7.70
C SER A 31 -7.77 -6.12 -7.05
N ILE A 32 -6.63 -5.78 -6.46
CA ILE A 32 -5.81 -6.77 -5.74
C ILE A 32 -6.60 -7.39 -4.58
N GLU A 33 -7.41 -6.61 -3.86
CA GLU A 33 -8.35 -7.14 -2.87
C GLU A 33 -9.28 -8.20 -3.49
N HIS A 34 -9.89 -7.90 -4.64
CA HIS A 34 -10.79 -8.83 -5.33
C HIS A 34 -10.06 -10.11 -5.77
N LEU A 35 -8.84 -9.99 -6.30
CA LEU A 35 -8.01 -11.13 -6.69
C LEU A 35 -7.63 -12.01 -5.50
N LEU A 36 -7.30 -11.41 -4.35
CA LEU A 36 -6.96 -12.12 -3.12
C LEU A 36 -8.17 -12.85 -2.55
N ARG A 37 -9.32 -12.17 -2.42
CA ARG A 37 -10.57 -12.80 -1.98
C ARG A 37 -10.97 -13.96 -2.86
N HIS A 38 -10.89 -13.80 -4.19
CA HIS A 38 -11.23 -14.86 -5.14
C HIS A 38 -10.33 -16.09 -5.00
N ARG A 39 -9.09 -15.94 -4.52
CA ARG A 39 -8.17 -17.06 -4.27
C ARG A 39 -8.21 -17.62 -2.85
N GLY A 40 -9.14 -17.14 -2.01
CA GLY A 40 -9.29 -17.60 -0.63
C GLY A 40 -8.42 -16.86 0.40
N PHE A 41 -7.71 -15.81 -0.01
CA PHE A 41 -6.87 -14.98 0.87
C PHE A 41 -7.66 -13.80 1.44
N GLY A 42 -8.75 -14.10 2.16
CA GLY A 42 -9.66 -13.08 2.70
C GLY A 42 -9.00 -12.17 3.74
N PHE A 43 -8.19 -12.75 4.63
CA PHE A 43 -7.49 -12.00 5.68
C PHE A 43 -6.45 -11.03 5.10
N GLU A 44 -5.69 -11.48 4.10
CA GLU A 44 -4.70 -10.66 3.41
C GLU A 44 -5.38 -9.54 2.61
N ALA A 45 -6.55 -9.82 2.03
CA ALA A 45 -7.34 -8.80 1.35
C ALA A 45 -7.77 -7.68 2.31
N ASP A 46 -8.23 -8.03 3.52
CA ASP A 46 -8.59 -7.03 4.55
C ASP A 46 -7.37 -6.19 4.96
N ARG A 47 -6.20 -6.82 5.14
CA ARG A 47 -4.94 -6.12 5.45
C ARG A 47 -4.49 -5.15 4.36
N ILE A 48 -4.68 -5.50 3.09
CA ILE A 48 -4.40 -4.60 1.97
C ILE A 48 -5.36 -3.42 1.99
N ALA A 49 -6.64 -3.63 2.25
CA ALA A 49 -7.62 -2.55 2.38
C ALA A 49 -7.24 -1.56 3.51
N ASP A 50 -6.85 -2.07 4.67
CA ASP A 50 -6.37 -1.23 5.79
C ASP A 50 -5.13 -0.41 5.42
N LEU A 51 -4.18 -1.01 4.70
CA LEU A 51 -2.97 -0.32 4.25
C LEU A 51 -3.30 0.80 3.25
N VAL A 52 -4.21 0.57 2.32
CA VAL A 52 -4.67 1.59 1.36
C VAL A 52 -5.24 2.79 2.10
N LEU A 53 -6.14 2.56 3.04
CA LEU A 53 -6.74 3.64 3.85
C LEU A 53 -5.69 4.44 4.63
N ALA A 54 -4.69 3.76 5.19
CA ALA A 54 -3.60 4.42 5.92
C ALA A 54 -2.74 5.30 5.01
N ILE A 55 -2.42 4.84 3.80
CA ILE A 55 -1.66 5.64 2.81
C ILE A 55 -2.46 6.85 2.34
N GLU A 56 -3.76 6.69 2.05
CA GLU A 56 -4.62 7.81 1.65
C GLU A 56 -4.74 8.87 2.75
N ALA A 57 -4.79 8.45 4.01
CA ALA A 57 -4.80 9.36 5.15
C ALA A 57 -3.48 10.13 5.32
N LEU A 58 -2.34 9.48 5.06
CA LEU A 58 -1.03 10.15 5.06
C LEU A 58 -0.93 11.19 3.94
N ASP A 59 -1.38 10.84 2.73
CA ASP A 59 -1.39 11.75 1.59
C ASP A 59 -2.26 12.99 1.85
N ALA A 60 -3.42 12.80 2.47
CA ALA A 60 -4.30 13.90 2.86
C ALA A 60 -3.65 14.81 3.91
N LEU A 61 -2.88 14.24 4.84
CA LEU A 61 -2.17 14.99 5.88
C LEU A 61 -1.02 15.81 5.30
N ASP A 62 -0.22 15.22 4.40
CA ASP A 62 0.87 15.92 3.71
C ASP A 62 0.33 17.05 2.83
N ALA A 63 -0.76 16.81 2.09
CA ALA A 63 -1.41 17.85 1.28
C ALA A 63 -1.95 19.04 2.10
N HIS A 64 -2.33 18.82 3.37
CA HIS A 64 -2.72 19.90 4.28
C HIS A 64 -1.51 20.63 4.86
N ARG A 65 -0.38 19.95 5.03
CA ARG A 65 0.84 20.52 5.59
C ARG A 65 1.55 21.47 4.62
N ASP A 66 1.48 21.19 3.31
CA ASP A 66 2.04 22.05 2.26
C ASP A 66 1.13 23.23 1.88
N ALA A 67 -0.07 23.32 2.47
CA ALA A 67 -1.06 24.39 2.23
C ALA A 67 -1.05 25.49 3.31
N ASP A 68 -0.21 25.37 4.34
CA ASP A 68 0.03 26.32 5.43
C ASP A 68 1.41 27.00 5.26
#